data_AF-A0A9D1J5R2-F1
#
_entry.id   AF-A0A9D1J5R2-F1
#
_cell.length_a   1.000
_cell.length_b   1.000
_cell.length_c   1.000
_cell.angle_alpha   90.00
_cell.angle_beta   90.00
_cell.angle_gamma   90.00
#
_symmetry.space_group_name_H-M   'P 1'
#
loop_
_entity.id
_entity.type
_entity.pdbx_description
1 polymer ?
#
loop_
_entity_poly.entity_id
_entity_poly.type
_entity_poly.pdbx_seq_one_letter_code
_entity_poly.pdbx_strand_id
1 'polypeptide(L)'
;MLDSTIAGRGTFGQVDSLMEASYPGFLKGLYSEYPWMTDQDRQLVALMCCGISPNAVSVIMGMDMNRLSKWKTQLAKKMGSPVRLSKFLNEKLLDYSVSL
;
A
#
# COMPACT_ATOMS: atom_id res chain seq x y z
N MET A 1 -10.13 -3.05 -27.43
CA MET A 1 -9.01 -2.82 -26.51
C MET A 1 -9.53 -1.89 -25.43
N LEU A 2 -9.94 -2.42 -24.27
CA LEU A 2 -10.45 -1.58 -23.19
C LEU A 2 -9.31 -1.18 -22.27
N ASP A 3 -9.24 0.13 -22.08
CA ASP A 3 -8.38 0.98 -21.29
C ASP A 3 -8.02 0.49 -19.87
N SER A 4 -7.18 -0.55 -19.77
CA SER A 4 -6.63 -1.00 -18.47
C SER A 4 -5.79 0.08 -17.77
N THR A 5 -5.34 1.09 -18.52
CA THR A 5 -4.45 2.16 -18.02
C THR A 5 -5.22 3.26 -17.28
N ILE A 6 -6.48 3.54 -17.65
CA ILE A 6 -7.32 4.53 -16.98
C ILE A 6 -7.90 3.98 -15.67
N ALA A 7 -8.24 2.68 -15.63
CA ALA A 7 -8.77 2.04 -14.42
C ALA A 7 -7.76 2.07 -13.25
N GLY A 8 -6.46 1.89 -13.53
CA GLY A 8 -5.40 1.92 -12.52
C GLY A 8 -5.26 3.28 -11.82
N ARG A 9 -5.16 4.39 -12.58
CA ARG A 9 -5.04 5.73 -11.96
C ARG A 9 -6.28 6.13 -11.16
N GLY A 10 -7.47 5.75 -11.62
CA GLY A 10 -8.72 6.01 -10.89
C GLY A 10 -8.82 5.21 -9.58
N THR A 11 -8.40 3.94 -9.59
CA THR A 11 -8.45 3.09 -8.39
C THR A 11 -7.46 3.54 -7.32
N PHE A 12 -6.24 3.94 -7.69
CA PHE A 12 -5.28 4.46 -6.70
C PHE A 12 -5.74 5.78 -6.08
N GLY A 13 -6.29 6.71 -6.89
CA GLY A 13 -6.85 7.95 -6.36
C GLY A 13 -8.03 7.73 -5.40
N GLN A 14 -8.86 6.70 -5.65
CA GLN A 14 -9.94 6.31 -4.75
C GLN A 14 -9.43 5.69 -3.45
N VAL A 15 -8.39 4.85 -3.53
CA VAL A 15 -7.71 4.25 -2.37
C VAL A 15 -7.09 5.32 -1.50
N ASP A 16 -6.39 6.29 -2.09
CA ASP A 16 -5.82 7.42 -1.36
C ASP A 16 -6.93 8.27 -0.71
N SER A 17 -8.03 8.52 -1.41
CA SER A 17 -9.18 9.26 -0.86
C SER A 17 -9.86 8.50 0.29
N LEU A 18 -9.98 7.18 0.19
CA LEU A 18 -10.54 6.32 1.24
C LEU A 18 -9.63 6.33 2.48
N MET A 19 -8.32 6.26 2.27
CA MET A 19 -7.32 6.34 3.32
C MET A 19 -7.33 7.71 3.99
N GLU A 20 -7.40 8.81 3.25
CA GLU A 20 -7.52 10.15 3.83
C GLU A 20 -8.84 10.36 4.58
N ALA A 21 -9.95 9.76 4.11
CA ALA A 21 -11.23 9.82 4.79
C ALA A 21 -11.26 9.00 6.09
N SER A 22 -10.55 7.87 6.12
CA SER A 22 -10.53 6.95 7.28
C SER A 22 -9.41 7.29 8.28
N TYR A 23 -8.26 7.74 7.78
CA TYR A 23 -7.01 8.00 8.50
C TYR A 23 -6.32 9.24 7.90
N PRO A 24 -6.82 10.46 8.19
CA PRO A 24 -6.35 11.68 7.57
C PRO A 24 -4.85 11.89 7.77
N GLY A 25 -4.07 12.03 6.70
CA GLY A 25 -2.62 12.27 6.77
C GLY A 25 -1.75 11.05 7.10
N PHE A 26 -2.33 9.85 7.29
CA PHE A 26 -1.56 8.63 7.57
C PHE A 26 -0.58 8.30 6.45
N LEU A 27 -1.05 8.25 5.20
CA LEU A 27 -0.20 7.93 4.05
C LEU A 27 0.91 8.97 3.88
N LYS A 28 0.58 10.25 4.07
CA LYS A 28 1.55 11.35 4.02
C LYS A 28 2.64 11.21 5.08
N GLY A 29 2.27 10.88 6.32
CA GLY A 29 3.22 10.61 7.41
C GLY A 29 4.11 9.41 7.08
N LEU A 30 3.50 8.32 6.61
CA LEU A 30 4.23 7.09 6.24
C LEU A 30 5.22 7.34 5.10
N TYR A 31 4.85 8.10 4.07
CA TYR A 31 5.75 8.43 2.96
C TYR A 31 6.85 9.40 3.37
N SER A 32 6.61 10.25 4.38
CA SER A 32 7.64 11.11 4.96
C SER A 32 8.66 10.31 5.79
N GLU A 33 8.24 9.24 6.46
CA GLU A 33 9.14 8.33 7.18
C GLU A 33 10.02 7.50 6.22
N TYR A 34 9.53 7.22 5.01
CA TYR A 34 10.20 6.38 4.03
C TYR A 34 10.36 7.09 2.67
N PRO A 35 11.21 8.14 2.57
CA PRO A 35 11.32 8.96 1.36
C PRO A 35 11.91 8.20 0.16
N TRP A 36 12.57 7.07 0.38
CA TRP A 36 13.11 6.20 -0.66
C TRP A 36 12.05 5.39 -1.41
N MET A 37 10.79 5.36 -0.95
CA MET A 37 9.73 4.62 -1.62
C MET A 37 9.39 5.22 -2.98
N THR A 38 9.43 4.37 -4.00
CA THR A 38 8.98 4.70 -5.36
C THR A 38 7.47 4.83 -5.42
N ASP A 39 6.93 5.45 -6.48
CA ASP A 39 5.48 5.57 -6.66
C ASP A 39 4.77 4.20 -6.70
N GLN A 40 5.43 3.17 -7.25
CA GLN A 40 4.87 1.82 -7.22
C GLN A 40 4.88 1.21 -5.81
N ASP A 41 5.90 1.50 -5.00
CA ASP A 41 5.93 1.07 -3.60
C ASP A 41 4.78 1.72 -2.82
N ARG A 42 4.55 3.02 -3.04
CA ARG A 42 3.47 3.79 -2.40
C ARG A 42 2.10 3.23 -2.76
N GLN A 43 1.88 2.91 -4.03
CA GLN A 43 0.65 2.27 -4.50
C GLN A 43 0.42 0.91 -3.85
N LEU A 44 1.46 0.06 -3.79
CA LEU A 44 1.37 -1.24 -3.11
C LEU A 44 0.99 -1.07 -1.63
N VAL A 45 1.64 -0.12 -0.94
CA VAL A 45 1.37 0.19 0.46
C VAL A 45 -0.06 0.69 0.66
N ALA A 46 -0.53 1.64 -0.15
CA ALA A 46 -1.89 2.17 -0.07
C ALA A 46 -2.95 1.07 -0.24
N LEU A 47 -2.79 0.20 -1.24
CA LEU A 47 -3.68 -0.95 -1.45
C LEU A 47 -3.69 -1.89 -0.25
N MET A 48 -2.51 -2.16 0.33
CA MET A 48 -2.37 -3.05 1.48
C MET A 48 -2.95 -2.43 2.76
N CYS A 49 -2.85 -1.11 2.93
CA CYS A 49 -3.46 -0.36 4.01
C CYS A 49 -4.99 -0.36 3.94
N CYS A 50 -5.58 -0.31 2.74
CA CYS A 50 -7.02 -0.50 2.55
C CYS A 50 -7.51 -1.95 2.77
N GLY A 51 -6.63 -2.87 3.19
CA GLY A 51 -7.00 -4.27 3.43
C GLY A 51 -7.25 -5.08 2.15
N ILE A 52 -6.81 -4.59 0.99
CA ILE A 52 -7.01 -5.30 -0.28
C ILE A 52 -6.17 -6.59 -0.27
N SER A 53 -6.80 -7.70 -0.65
CA SER A 53 -6.14 -9.00 -0.66
C SER A 53 -4.95 -9.04 -1.65
N PRO A 54 -3.87 -9.79 -1.37
CA PRO A 54 -2.71 -9.87 -2.26
C PRO A 54 -3.06 -10.31 -3.69
N ASN A 55 -4.08 -11.15 -3.87
CA ASN A 55 -4.56 -11.57 -5.20
C ASN A 55 -5.19 -10.41 -5.98
N ALA A 56 -5.99 -9.57 -5.30
CA ALA A 56 -6.56 -8.39 -5.94
C ALA A 56 -5.46 -7.36 -6.28
N VAL A 57 -4.49 -7.15 -5.38
CA VAL A 57 -3.31 -6.31 -5.65
C VAL A 57 -2.54 -6.79 -6.87
N SER A 58 -2.32 -8.11 -7.02
CA SER A 58 -1.59 -8.66 -8.17
C SER A 58 -2.30 -8.38 -9.49
N VAL A 59 -3.65 -8.44 -9.50
CA VAL A 59 -4.46 -8.10 -10.67
C VAL A 59 -4.42 -6.59 -10.96
N ILE A 60 -4.64 -5.75 -9.94
CA ILE A 60 -4.67 -4.28 -10.08
C ILE A 60 -3.33 -3.74 -10.58
N MET A 61 -2.22 -4.26 -10.06
CA MET A 61 -0.88 -3.83 -10.46
C MET A 61 -0.33 -4.60 -11.67
N GLY A 62 -1.09 -5.52 -12.26
CA GLY A 62 -0.68 -6.30 -13.42
C GLY A 62 0.59 -7.12 -13.19
N MET A 63 0.79 -7.65 -11.99
CA MET A 63 1.98 -8.42 -11.60
C MET A 63 1.62 -9.82 -11.13
N ASP A 64 2.55 -10.76 -11.27
CA ASP A 64 2.36 -12.10 -10.73
C ASP A 64 2.52 -12.14 -9.21
N MET A 65 1.89 -13.15 -8.59
CA MET A 65 1.89 -13.37 -7.15
C MET A 65 3.29 -13.60 -6.56
N ASN A 66 4.20 -14.21 -7.31
CA ASN A 66 5.56 -14.52 -6.83
C ASN A 66 6.38 -13.23 -6.76
N ARG A 67 6.30 -12.39 -7.79
CA ARG A 67 6.91 -11.06 -7.84
C ARG A 67 6.33 -10.15 -6.75
N LEU A 68 5.01 -10.14 -6.56
CA LEU A 68 4.37 -9.40 -5.47
C LEU A 68 4.88 -9.86 -4.10
N SER A 69 4.99 -11.16 -3.86
CA SER A 69 5.46 -11.72 -2.58
C SER A 69 6.92 -11.36 -2.29
N LYS A 70 7.78 -11.41 -3.31
CA LYS A 70 9.18 -10.96 -3.21
C LYS A 70 9.25 -9.47 -2.93
N TRP A 71 8.46 -8.66 -3.63
CA TRP A 71 8.41 -7.22 -3.44
C TRP A 71 7.97 -6.86 -2.01
N LYS A 72 6.87 -7.44 -1.52
CA LYS A 72 6.40 -7.25 -0.13
C LYS A 72 7.49 -7.58 0.90
N THR A 73 8.24 -8.66 0.66
CA THR A 73 9.34 -9.09 1.54
C THR A 73 10.49 -8.08 1.51
N GLN A 74 10.86 -7.59 0.33
CA GLN A 74 11.88 -6.55 0.19
C GLN A 74 11.45 -5.23 0.83
N LEU A 75 10.18 -4.84 0.67
CA LEU A 75 9.63 -3.63 1.27
C LEU A 75 9.66 -3.69 2.79
N ALA A 76 9.18 -4.80 3.37
CA ALA A 76 9.21 -5.03 4.80
C ALA A 76 10.63 -4.96 5.36
N LYS A 77 11.60 -5.57 4.68
CA LYS A 77 13.03 -5.49 5.06
C LYS A 77 13.55 -4.06 5.01
N LYS A 78 13.26 -3.30 3.94
CA LYS A 78 13.68 -1.91 3.82
C LYS A 78 13.04 -0.99 4.86
N MET A 79 11.81 -1.30 5.28
CA MET A 79 11.13 -0.60 6.38
C MET A 79 11.65 -1.02 7.77
N GLY A 80 12.56 -1.99 7.86
CA GLY A 80 13.07 -2.53 9.12
C GLY A 80 12.07 -3.43 9.86
N SER A 81 11.00 -3.88 9.19
CA SER A 81 9.97 -4.71 9.81
C SER A 81 10.40 -6.19 9.88
N PRO A 82 10.37 -6.81 11.07
CA PRO A 82 10.59 -8.26 11.21
C PRO A 82 9.36 -9.09 10.81
N VAL A 83 8.20 -8.45 10.62
CA VAL A 83 6.94 -9.10 10.23
C VAL A 83 6.58 -8.85 8.76
N ARG A 84 5.59 -9.60 8.25
CA ARG A 84 5.03 -9.42 6.91
C ARG A 84 4.55 -7.97 6.74
N LEU A 85 4.80 -7.38 5.57
CA LEU A 85 4.40 -6.00 5.25
C LEU A 85 2.94 -5.69 5.62
N SER A 86 2.01 -6.60 5.32
CA SER A 86 0.60 -6.41 5.64
C SER A 86 0.34 -6.31 7.15
N LYS A 87 1.05 -7.08 7.98
CA LYS A 87 0.93 -7.01 9.44
C LYS A 87 1.53 -5.71 9.96
N PHE A 88 2.71 -5.35 9.48
CA PHE A 88 3.38 -4.10 9.85
C PHE A 88 2.52 -2.86 9.56
N LEU A 89 1.95 -2.79 8.35
CA LEU A 89 1.07 -1.68 7.96
C LEU A 89 -0.22 -1.66 8.78
N ASN A 90 -0.81 -2.81 9.10
CA ASN A 90 -1.98 -2.87 9.98
C ASN A 90 -1.65 -2.42 11.41
N GLU A 91 -0.50 -2.81 11.96
CA GLU A 91 -0.06 -2.35 13.28
C GLU A 91 0.15 -0.84 13.31
N LYS A 92 0.84 -0.27 12.30
CA LYS A 92 0.98 1.18 12.11
C LYS A 92 -0.37 1.89 11.98
N LEU A 93 -1.33 1.29 11.26
CA LEU A 93 -2.68 1.84 11.13
C LEU A 93 -3.45 1.82 12.44
N LEU A 94 -3.39 0.72 13.19
CA LEU A 94 -4.05 0.61 14.49
C LEU A 94 -3.47 1.62 15.48
N ASP A 95 -2.15 1.76 15.53
CA ASP A 95 -1.46 2.75 16.37
C ASP A 95 -1.88 4.19 16.02
N TYR A 96 -2.01 4.48 14.71
CA TYR A 96 -2.50 5.77 14.23
C TYR A 96 -3.96 6.02 14.61
N SER A 97 -4.81 5.00 14.53
CA SER A 97 -6.24 5.09 14.86
C SER A 97 -6.50 5.36 16.34
N VAL A 98 -5.58 4.94 17.22
CA VAL A 98 -5.63 5.18 18.67
C VAL A 98 -5.12 6.59 19.02
N SER A 99 -4.36 7.22 18.12
CA SER A 99 -3.77 8.53 18.31
C SER A 99 -4.62 9.69 17.75
N LEU A 100 -5.74 9.37 17.08
CA LEU A 100 -6.76 10.30 16.57
C LEU A 100 -7.89 10.50 17.59
#